data_AF-A0A1B6LSL2-F1
#
_entry.id   AF-A0A1B6LSL2-F1
#
_cell.length_a   1.000
_cell.length_b   1.000
_cell.length_c   1.000
_cell.angle_alpha   90.00
_cell.angle_beta   90.00
_cell.angle_gamma   90.00
#
_symmetry.space_group_name_H-M   'P 1'
#
loop_
_entity.id
_entity.type
_entity.pdbx_description
1 polymer ?
#
loop_
_entity_poly.entity_id
_entity_poly.type
_entity_poly.pdbx_seq_one_letter_code
_entity_poly.pdbx_strand_id
1 'polypeptide(L)'
;QFQVLPIAQSLGIVEEGSWLQNTSSHVIATLIITCIQLSQWDSAEIPPTTDLPQCASVPSSLKDLSADRFTHMAPEPRLHTVFHSLLLDSDLTLADLSAHLSHALKDKSRQDPSSAWLLETAAALYWRRVGDTHQMVGCLQAAVHKAPPDLRDIPLHHVAHILLTLGHRHEALLLASLALQVSPHSINAHMVLFHTYLALGEPENALKYGKASLALYQQAHGSTSP
;
A
#
# COMPACT_ATOMS: atom_id res chain seq x y z
N GLN A 1 16.85 17.86 8.37
CA GLN A 1 16.04 17.46 9.55
C GLN A 1 14.67 17.06 9.03
N PHE A 2 14.34 15.77 9.04
CA PHE A 2 13.02 15.29 8.60
C PHE A 2 11.97 15.74 9.62
N GLN A 3 11.09 16.67 9.24
CA GLN A 3 10.03 17.15 10.11
C GLN A 3 8.82 16.22 9.96
N VAL A 4 8.55 15.42 10.99
CA VAL A 4 7.47 14.42 11.01
C VAL A 4 6.08 15.07 11.07
N LEU A 5 5.98 16.29 11.62
CA LEU A 5 4.71 16.97 11.86
C LEU A 5 4.03 17.52 10.58
N PRO A 6 4.74 18.19 9.65
CA PRO A 6 4.19 18.56 8.35
C PRO A 6 3.74 17.34 7.52
N ILE A 7 4.49 16.23 7.63
CA ILE A 7 4.16 14.96 6.95
C ILE A 7 2.87 14.38 7.53
N ALA A 8 2.72 14.38 8.86
CA ALA A 8 1.48 13.90 9.50
C ALA A 8 0.27 14.78 9.15
N GLN A 9 0.45 16.10 9.08
CA GLN A 9 -0.61 17.05 8.73
C GLN A 9 -1.07 16.92 7.27
N SER A 10 -0.13 16.81 6.32
CA SER A 10 -0.41 16.62 4.90
C SER A 10 -0.98 15.23 4.58
N LEU A 11 -0.62 14.20 5.35
CA LEU A 11 -1.30 12.89 5.35
C LEU A 11 -2.71 12.94 5.95
N GLY A 12 -3.24 14.12 6.30
CA GLY A 12 -4.55 14.24 6.91
C GLY A 12 -4.66 13.49 8.24
N ILE A 13 -3.56 13.10 8.88
CA ILE A 13 -3.59 12.36 10.16
C ILE A 13 -4.03 13.31 11.29
N VAL A 14 -3.91 14.63 11.08
CA VAL A 14 -4.16 15.65 12.10
C VAL A 14 -5.58 16.25 12.01
N GLU A 15 -6.32 16.08 10.92
CA GLU A 15 -7.71 16.56 10.80
C GLU A 15 -8.71 15.57 11.44
N GLU A 16 -9.41 15.98 12.50
CA GLU A 16 -10.48 15.19 13.13
C GLU A 16 -11.50 14.70 12.09
N GLY A 17 -11.65 13.37 11.98
CA GLY A 17 -12.57 12.74 11.03
C GLY A 17 -11.96 12.40 9.66
N SER A 18 -10.68 12.69 9.45
CA SER A 18 -9.94 12.15 8.31
C SER A 18 -9.87 10.63 8.42
N TRP A 19 -10.19 9.95 7.32
CA TRP A 19 -10.16 8.49 7.25
C TRP A 19 -8.76 7.90 7.51
N LEU A 20 -7.70 8.69 7.34
CA LEU A 20 -6.32 8.31 7.63
C LEU A 20 -6.04 8.19 9.14
N GLN A 21 -6.84 8.82 10.01
CA GLN A 21 -6.73 8.69 11.48
C GLN A 21 -7.05 7.28 11.99
N ASN A 22 -7.95 6.56 11.32
CA ASN A 22 -8.26 5.17 11.65
C ASN A 22 -7.30 4.17 10.99
N THR A 23 -6.27 4.65 10.31
CA THR A 23 -5.31 3.81 9.61
C THR A 23 -4.22 3.35 10.59
N SER A 24 -3.99 2.04 10.69
CA SER A 24 -2.87 1.42 11.42
C SER A 24 -1.56 2.20 11.28
N SER A 25 -0.85 2.36 12.40
CA SER A 25 0.44 3.02 12.49
C SER A 25 1.48 2.45 11.52
N HIS A 26 1.38 1.17 11.16
CA HIS A 26 2.26 0.54 10.15
C HIS A 26 2.01 1.05 8.74
N VAL A 27 0.75 1.21 8.36
CA VAL A 27 0.39 1.75 7.04
C VAL A 27 0.79 3.21 6.97
N ILE A 28 0.55 3.98 8.03
CA ILE A 28 1.03 5.36 8.14
C ILE A 28 2.55 5.41 8.02
N ALA A 29 3.29 4.60 8.79
CA ALA A 29 4.74 4.55 8.72
C ALA A 29 5.24 4.17 7.33
N THR A 30 4.54 3.28 6.63
CA THR A 30 4.94 2.87 5.29
C THR A 30 4.59 3.90 4.23
N LEU A 31 3.44 4.57 4.36
CA LEU A 31 3.14 5.75 3.54
C LEU A 31 4.21 6.81 3.76
N ILE A 32 4.61 7.09 5.01
CA ILE A 32 5.70 8.02 5.34
C ILE A 32 7.04 7.58 4.75
N ILE A 33 7.41 6.30 4.83
CA ILE A 33 8.66 5.80 4.22
C ILE A 33 8.59 5.95 2.70
N THR A 34 7.44 5.66 2.10
CA THR A 34 7.19 5.87 0.67
C THR A 34 7.29 7.35 0.32
N CYS A 35 6.75 8.25 1.15
CA CYS A 35 6.92 9.70 1.04
C CYS A 35 8.39 10.07 1.06
N ILE A 36 9.16 9.61 2.05
CA ILE A 36 10.59 9.92 2.18
C ILE A 36 11.35 9.45 0.94
N GLN A 37 11.00 8.28 0.40
CA GLN A 37 11.64 7.79 -0.81
C GLN A 37 11.32 8.64 -2.04
N LEU A 38 10.07 9.12 -2.17
CA LEU A 38 9.64 10.00 -3.24
C LEU A 38 10.14 11.44 -3.08
N SER A 39 10.21 11.95 -1.84
CA SER A 39 10.62 13.32 -1.49
C SER A 39 12.13 13.52 -1.45
N GLN A 40 12.91 12.43 -1.51
CA GLN A 40 14.36 12.52 -1.71
C GLN A 40 14.73 13.01 -3.11
N TRP A 41 13.75 13.14 -4.02
CA TRP A 41 13.97 13.62 -5.36
C TRP A 41 13.40 15.02 -5.55
N ASP A 42 14.29 15.93 -5.94
CA ASP A 42 13.96 17.33 -6.21
C ASP A 42 13.13 17.40 -7.50
N SER A 43 11.91 17.93 -7.42
CA SER A 43 10.97 18.01 -8.56
C SER A 43 11.55 18.79 -9.75
N ALA A 44 12.54 19.63 -9.50
CA ALA A 44 13.30 20.37 -10.51
C ALA A 44 14.18 19.50 -11.42
N GLU A 45 14.50 18.26 -11.02
CA GLU A 45 15.33 17.33 -11.81
C GLU A 45 14.52 16.31 -12.62
N ILE A 46 13.20 16.23 -12.42
CA ILE A 46 12.37 15.32 -13.21
C ILE A 46 12.08 15.94 -14.58
N PRO A 47 12.55 15.33 -15.68
CA PRO A 47 12.26 15.84 -17.00
C PRO A 47 10.75 15.79 -17.25
N PRO A 48 10.16 16.80 -17.92
CA PRO A 48 8.76 16.78 -18.32
C PRO A 48 8.59 15.63 -19.32
N THR A 49 8.18 14.47 -18.81
CA THR A 49 8.03 13.23 -19.56
C THR A 49 6.59 12.79 -19.43
N THR A 50 6.03 12.26 -20.52
CA THR A 50 4.70 11.61 -20.52
C THR A 50 4.81 10.13 -20.16
N ASP A 51 5.90 9.74 -19.50
CA ASP A 51 6.17 8.35 -19.17
C ASP A 51 5.18 7.88 -18.09
N LEU A 52 4.66 6.67 -18.29
CA LEU A 52 3.76 6.00 -17.36
C LEU A 52 4.57 5.01 -16.49
N PRO A 53 4.20 4.82 -15.22
CA PRO A 53 4.97 3.98 -14.30
C PRO A 53 4.92 2.52 -14.76
N GLN A 54 6.09 2.00 -15.15
CA GLN A 54 6.26 0.63 -15.58
C GLN A 54 6.95 -0.19 -14.49
N CYS A 55 6.18 -1.12 -13.95
CA CYS A 55 6.61 -2.04 -12.92
C CYS A 55 7.40 -3.21 -13.51
N ALA A 56 8.30 -3.81 -12.72
CA ALA A 56 9.13 -4.91 -13.23
C ALA A 56 8.29 -6.16 -13.57
N SER A 57 8.56 -6.77 -14.73
CA SER A 57 7.98 -8.07 -15.05
C SER A 57 8.59 -9.16 -14.17
N VAL A 58 7.76 -9.97 -13.52
CA VAL A 58 8.22 -11.05 -12.63
C VAL A 58 8.02 -12.43 -13.25
N PRO A 59 9.02 -13.33 -13.17
CA PRO A 59 8.95 -14.65 -13.79
C PRO A 59 8.00 -15.62 -13.06
N SER A 60 7.79 -15.43 -11.76
CA SER A 60 6.86 -16.21 -10.94
C SER A 60 5.79 -15.31 -10.35
N SER A 61 4.64 -15.21 -11.00
CA SER A 61 3.49 -14.48 -10.48
C SER A 61 2.77 -15.26 -9.38
N LEU A 62 2.25 -14.56 -8.38
CA LEU A 62 1.27 -15.12 -7.46
C LEU A 62 0.02 -15.47 -8.28
N LYS A 63 -0.20 -16.75 -8.56
CA LYS A 63 -1.32 -17.21 -9.42
C LYS A 63 -2.69 -16.74 -8.90
N ASP A 64 -2.81 -16.58 -7.59
CA ASP A 64 -4.01 -16.08 -6.93
C ASP A 64 -4.22 -14.56 -7.07
N LEU A 65 -3.18 -13.83 -7.47
CA LEU A 65 -3.21 -12.42 -7.79
C LEU A 65 -3.26 -12.24 -9.32
N SER A 66 -4.35 -12.69 -9.94
CA SER A 66 -4.63 -12.45 -11.36
C SER A 66 -5.58 -11.27 -11.53
N ALA A 67 -5.38 -10.47 -12.58
CA ALA A 67 -6.29 -9.39 -12.99
C ALA A 67 -7.74 -9.87 -13.16
N ASP A 68 -7.95 -11.10 -13.64
CA ASP A 68 -9.29 -11.67 -13.86
C ASP A 68 -10.10 -11.85 -12.56
N ARG A 69 -9.41 -11.96 -11.42
CA ARG A 69 -10.06 -12.06 -10.10
C ARG A 69 -10.59 -10.70 -9.61
N PHE A 70 -10.19 -9.62 -10.25
CA PHE A 70 -10.62 -8.26 -9.97
C PHE A 70 -11.59 -7.79 -11.07
N THR A 71 -12.81 -8.34 -11.05
CA THR A 71 -13.87 -7.92 -11.99
C THR A 71 -14.28 -6.47 -11.71
N HIS A 72 -14.10 -5.58 -12.69
CA HIS A 72 -14.51 -4.16 -12.66
C HIS A 72 -13.92 -3.31 -11.52
N MET A 73 -12.59 -3.21 -11.44
CA MET A 73 -11.96 -2.13 -10.66
C MET A 73 -12.09 -0.81 -11.42
N ALA A 74 -13.20 -0.12 -11.21
CA ALA A 74 -13.37 1.25 -11.72
C ALA A 74 -12.25 2.16 -11.16
N PRO A 75 -11.85 3.20 -11.91
CA PRO A 75 -10.91 4.20 -11.41
C PRO A 75 -11.39 4.73 -10.06
N GLU A 76 -10.50 4.81 -9.08
CA GLU A 76 -10.85 5.33 -7.75
C GLU A 76 -10.33 6.78 -7.57
N PRO A 77 -11.14 7.81 -7.86
CA PRO A 77 -10.69 9.19 -7.85
C PRO A 77 -10.24 9.68 -6.48
N ARG A 78 -10.75 9.09 -5.39
CA ARG A 78 -10.38 9.48 -4.03
C ARG A 78 -8.93 9.16 -3.70
N LEU A 79 -8.27 8.24 -4.41
CA LEU A 79 -6.82 8.00 -4.23
C LEU A 79 -5.97 9.22 -4.59
N HIS A 80 -6.51 10.19 -5.32
CA HIS A 80 -5.81 11.45 -5.58
C HIS A 80 -5.38 12.17 -4.30
N THR A 81 -6.21 12.13 -3.24
CA THR A 81 -5.87 12.77 -1.96
C THR A 81 -4.74 12.03 -1.25
N VAL A 82 -4.69 10.69 -1.35
CA VAL A 82 -3.56 9.89 -0.85
C VAL A 82 -2.25 10.32 -1.53
N PHE A 83 -2.27 10.59 -2.83
CA PHE A 83 -1.06 11.00 -3.53
C PHE A 83 -0.61 12.41 -3.20
N HIS A 84 -1.54 13.37 -3.08
CA HIS A 84 -1.21 14.70 -2.56
C HIS A 84 -0.56 14.63 -1.19
N SER A 85 -1.14 13.81 -0.31
CA SER A 85 -0.58 13.51 1.00
C SER A 85 0.79 12.85 0.94
N LEU A 86 1.01 11.92 0.00
CA LEU A 86 2.29 11.21 -0.14
C LEU A 86 3.43 12.11 -0.64
N LEU A 87 3.12 13.11 -1.46
CA LEU A 87 4.12 13.98 -2.09
C LEU A 87 4.28 15.34 -1.43
N LEU A 88 3.51 15.63 -0.37
CA LEU A 88 3.57 16.88 0.41
C LEU A 88 3.34 18.15 -0.43
N ASP A 89 2.71 18.03 -1.61
CA ASP A 89 2.52 19.13 -2.55
C ASP A 89 1.08 19.16 -3.06
N SER A 90 0.42 20.31 -2.87
CA SER A 90 -0.98 20.54 -3.21
C SER A 90 -1.23 20.80 -4.70
N ASP A 91 -0.19 21.15 -5.48
CA ASP A 91 -0.35 21.57 -6.88
C ASP A 91 -0.04 20.46 -7.90
N LEU A 92 0.29 19.27 -7.38
CA LEU A 92 0.82 18.18 -8.19
C LEU A 92 -0.28 17.42 -8.95
N THR A 93 -0.14 17.34 -10.28
CA THR A 93 -1.12 16.67 -11.14
C THR A 93 -0.90 15.15 -11.20
N LEU A 94 -1.90 14.39 -11.67
CA LEU A 94 -1.74 12.95 -11.91
C LEU A 94 -0.61 12.65 -12.93
N ALA A 95 -0.35 13.57 -13.86
CA ALA A 95 0.74 13.46 -14.83
C ALA A 95 2.11 13.65 -14.15
N ASP A 96 2.24 14.60 -13.24
CA ASP A 96 3.47 14.83 -12.48
C ASP A 96 3.79 13.62 -11.59
N LEU A 97 2.78 13.08 -10.90
CA LEU A 97 2.93 11.84 -10.13
C LEU A 97 3.38 10.67 -11.01
N SER A 98 2.81 10.56 -12.22
CA SER A 98 3.20 9.53 -13.19
C SER A 98 4.66 9.65 -13.58
N ALA A 99 5.12 10.86 -13.91
CA ALA A 99 6.51 11.12 -14.28
C ALA A 99 7.45 10.82 -13.11
N HIS A 100 7.10 11.26 -11.89
CA HIS A 100 7.84 10.98 -10.67
C HIS A 100 7.97 9.47 -10.41
N LEU A 101 6.86 8.73 -10.41
CA LEU A 101 6.88 7.27 -10.21
C LEU A 101 7.68 6.57 -11.32
N SER A 102 7.53 6.99 -12.58
CA SER A 102 8.25 6.41 -13.71
C SER A 102 9.76 6.59 -13.58
N HIS A 103 10.19 7.80 -13.22
CA HIS A 103 11.59 8.11 -13.00
C HIS A 103 12.14 7.33 -11.80
N ALA A 104 11.43 7.37 -10.67
CA ALA A 104 11.76 6.66 -9.44
C ALA A 104 11.93 5.15 -9.64
N LEU A 105 11.01 4.51 -10.36
CA LEU A 105 11.07 3.08 -10.67
C LEU A 105 12.30 2.73 -11.54
N LYS A 106 12.67 3.61 -12.48
CA LYS A 106 13.85 3.41 -13.35
C LYS A 106 15.18 3.60 -12.60
N ASP A 107 15.25 4.63 -11.74
CA ASP A 107 16.49 5.01 -11.06
C ASP A 107 16.71 4.22 -9.76
N LYS A 108 15.73 4.19 -8.84
CA LYS A 108 15.92 3.53 -7.54
C LYS A 108 15.93 2.02 -7.58
N SER A 109 15.33 1.38 -8.59
CA SER A 109 15.53 -0.06 -8.80
C SER A 109 17.00 -0.42 -9.07
N ARG A 110 17.86 0.56 -9.40
CA ARG A 110 19.30 0.36 -9.60
C ARG A 110 20.13 0.69 -8.35
N GLN A 111 19.68 1.64 -7.54
CA GLN A 111 20.45 2.16 -6.40
C GLN A 111 20.14 1.43 -5.08
N ASP A 112 18.86 1.14 -4.80
CA ASP A 112 18.43 0.39 -3.61
C ASP A 112 17.30 -0.60 -3.96
N PRO A 113 17.65 -1.79 -4.47
CA PRO A 113 16.67 -2.82 -4.80
C PRO A 113 15.84 -3.28 -3.58
N SER A 114 16.37 -3.13 -2.37
CA SER A 114 15.74 -3.61 -1.13
C SER A 114 14.50 -2.81 -0.74
N SER A 115 14.39 -1.59 -1.27
CA SER A 115 13.30 -0.67 -1.00
C SER A 115 12.38 -0.47 -2.20
N ALA A 116 12.72 -1.03 -3.37
CA ALA A 116 11.99 -0.84 -4.62
C ALA A 116 10.53 -1.32 -4.55
N TRP A 117 10.23 -2.29 -3.68
CA TRP A 117 8.86 -2.80 -3.48
C TRP A 117 7.86 -1.73 -3.01
N LEU A 118 8.33 -0.67 -2.33
CA LEU A 118 7.50 0.45 -1.90
C LEU A 118 7.02 1.29 -3.09
N LEU A 119 7.91 1.54 -4.05
CA LEU A 119 7.60 2.25 -5.29
C LEU A 119 6.65 1.43 -6.18
N GLU A 120 6.87 0.11 -6.26
CA GLU A 120 5.95 -0.80 -6.96
C GLU A 120 4.55 -0.80 -6.30
N THR A 121 4.48 -0.73 -4.98
CA THR A 121 3.21 -0.62 -4.23
C THR A 121 2.52 0.73 -4.52
N ALA A 122 3.26 1.83 -4.55
CA ALA A 122 2.73 3.14 -4.91
C ALA A 122 2.22 3.18 -6.36
N ALA A 123 2.95 2.56 -7.29
CA ALA A 123 2.55 2.41 -8.68
C ALA A 123 1.27 1.58 -8.83
N ALA A 124 1.09 0.53 -8.03
CA ALA A 124 -0.17 -0.23 -8.01
C ALA A 124 -1.38 0.66 -7.61
N LEU A 125 -1.22 1.50 -6.59
CA LEU A 125 -2.25 2.47 -6.22
C LEU A 125 -2.49 3.52 -7.33
N TYR A 126 -1.43 3.97 -8.01
CA TYR A 126 -1.57 4.88 -9.15
C TYR A 126 -2.43 4.26 -10.25
N TRP A 127 -2.17 3.01 -10.60
CA TRP A 127 -2.96 2.30 -11.61
C TRP A 127 -4.39 2.04 -11.15
N ARG A 128 -4.64 1.85 -9.85
CA ARG A 128 -6.01 1.85 -9.30
C ARG A 128 -6.69 3.22 -9.43
N ARG A 129 -5.98 4.32 -9.26
CA ARG A 129 -6.51 5.67 -9.49
C ARG A 129 -6.86 5.91 -10.96
N VAL A 130 -6.08 5.34 -11.87
CA VAL A 130 -6.32 5.39 -13.33
C VAL A 130 -7.42 4.43 -13.78
N GLY A 131 -7.55 3.27 -13.12
CA GLY A 131 -8.48 2.20 -13.47
C GLY A 131 -7.88 1.11 -14.39
N ASP A 132 -6.55 1.02 -14.49
CA ASP A 132 -5.89 -0.07 -15.21
C ASP A 132 -5.60 -1.23 -14.26
N THR A 133 -6.51 -2.19 -14.20
CA THR A 133 -6.40 -3.39 -13.36
C THR A 133 -5.17 -4.22 -13.68
N HIS A 134 -4.81 -4.34 -14.96
CA HIS A 134 -3.72 -5.22 -15.36
C HIS A 134 -2.38 -4.66 -14.88
N GLN A 135 -2.17 -3.36 -15.05
CA GLN A 135 -0.99 -2.69 -14.55
C GLN A 135 -0.95 -2.67 -13.01
N MET A 136 -2.08 -2.43 -12.35
CA MET A 136 -2.18 -2.48 -10.89
C MET A 136 -1.74 -3.85 -10.34
N VAL A 137 -2.24 -4.94 -10.93
CA VAL A 137 -1.86 -6.30 -10.54
C VAL A 137 -0.40 -6.59 -10.85
N GLY A 138 0.10 -6.17 -12.03
CA GLY A 138 1.51 -6.32 -12.39
C GLY A 138 2.44 -5.65 -11.37
N CYS A 139 2.11 -4.43 -10.96
CA CYS A 139 2.85 -3.69 -9.95
C CYS A 139 2.79 -4.34 -8.56
N LEU A 140 1.63 -4.86 -8.13
CA LEU A 140 1.56 -5.62 -6.89
C LEU A 140 2.40 -6.90 -6.92
N GLN A 141 2.40 -7.62 -8.05
CA GLN A 141 3.25 -8.81 -8.22
C GLN A 141 4.74 -8.44 -8.14
N ALA A 142 5.13 -7.34 -8.79
CA ALA A 142 6.49 -6.80 -8.71
C ALA A 142 6.86 -6.41 -7.27
N ALA A 143 5.95 -5.74 -6.56
CA ALA A 143 6.15 -5.34 -5.17
C ALA A 143 6.39 -6.55 -4.26
N VAL A 144 5.53 -7.58 -4.34
CA VAL A 144 5.68 -8.79 -3.52
C VAL A 144 6.96 -9.56 -3.87
N HIS A 145 7.32 -9.63 -5.16
CA HIS A 145 8.53 -10.33 -5.59
C HIS A 145 9.80 -9.64 -5.09
N LYS A 146 9.85 -8.30 -5.12
CA LYS A 146 10.99 -7.50 -4.69
C LYS A 146 11.08 -7.32 -3.17
N ALA A 147 9.98 -7.48 -2.45
CA ALA A 147 9.97 -7.36 -1.00
C ALA A 147 10.83 -8.46 -0.33
N PRO A 148 11.60 -8.10 0.73
CA PRO A 148 12.27 -9.07 1.58
C PRO A 148 11.28 -10.14 2.10
N PRO A 149 11.71 -11.40 2.30
CA PRO A 149 10.81 -12.51 2.62
C PRO A 149 9.83 -12.26 3.77
N ASP A 150 10.31 -11.59 4.82
CA ASP A 150 9.57 -11.20 6.03
C ASP A 150 8.62 -10.01 5.84
N LEU A 151 8.74 -9.30 4.71
CA LEU A 151 7.94 -8.12 4.36
C LEU A 151 7.05 -8.35 3.13
N ARG A 152 6.97 -9.58 2.61
CA ARG A 152 6.24 -9.87 1.35
C ARG A 152 4.73 -9.69 1.44
N ASP A 153 4.15 -9.74 2.63
CA ASP A 153 2.73 -9.44 2.85
C ASP A 153 2.44 -7.93 2.90
N ILE A 154 3.47 -7.09 3.08
CA ILE A 154 3.32 -5.66 3.27
C ILE A 154 2.63 -4.96 2.09
N PRO A 155 3.05 -5.17 0.82
CA PRO A 155 2.36 -4.58 -0.33
C PRO A 155 0.86 -4.91 -0.36
N LEU A 156 0.51 -6.16 -0.06
CA LEU A 156 -0.85 -6.66 -0.19
C LEU A 156 -1.76 -6.12 0.91
N HIS A 157 -1.36 -6.20 2.18
CA HIS A 157 -2.23 -5.75 3.26
C HIS A 157 -2.35 -4.22 3.31
N HIS A 158 -1.34 -3.46 2.86
CA HIS A 158 -1.46 -2.01 2.72
C HIS A 158 -2.50 -1.60 1.69
N VAL A 159 -2.41 -2.16 0.48
CA VAL A 159 -3.42 -1.86 -0.56
C VAL A 159 -4.80 -2.36 -0.13
N ALA A 160 -4.88 -3.54 0.50
CA ALA A 160 -6.13 -4.05 1.07
C ALA A 160 -6.76 -3.08 2.07
N HIS A 161 -5.95 -2.52 2.97
CA HIS A 161 -6.42 -1.60 3.99
C HIS A 161 -6.92 -0.28 3.40
N ILE A 162 -6.18 0.31 2.45
CA ILE A 162 -6.61 1.53 1.75
C ILE A 162 -7.94 1.28 1.03
N LEU A 163 -8.07 0.15 0.31
CA LEU A 163 -9.30 -0.23 -0.37
C LEU A 163 -10.46 -0.44 0.60
N LEU A 164 -10.21 -1.05 1.76
CA LEU A 164 -11.22 -1.21 2.81
C LEU A 164 -11.76 0.14 3.28
N THR A 165 -10.87 1.09 3.56
CA THR A 165 -11.27 2.43 4.01
C THR A 165 -12.00 3.23 2.92
N LEU A 166 -11.72 2.93 1.65
CA LEU A 166 -12.45 3.49 0.51
C LEU A 166 -13.80 2.79 0.25
N GLY A 167 -14.09 1.68 0.95
CA GLY A 167 -15.35 0.93 0.84
C GLY A 167 -15.30 -0.28 -0.09
N HIS A 168 -14.14 -0.58 -0.69
CA HIS A 168 -13.93 -1.71 -1.61
C HIS A 168 -13.68 -3.02 -0.87
N ARG A 169 -14.69 -3.46 -0.10
CA ARG A 169 -14.58 -4.56 0.88
C ARG A 169 -14.18 -5.90 0.26
N HIS A 170 -14.72 -6.23 -0.92
CA HIS A 170 -14.43 -7.51 -1.59
C HIS A 170 -12.99 -7.61 -2.09
N GLU A 171 -12.46 -6.52 -2.64
CA GLU A 171 -11.06 -6.46 -3.09
C GLU A 171 -10.10 -6.46 -1.89
N ALA A 172 -10.46 -5.73 -0.82
CA ALA A 172 -9.74 -5.77 0.44
C ALA A 172 -9.68 -7.19 1.02
N LEU A 173 -10.80 -7.92 0.99
CA LEU A 173 -10.86 -9.31 1.44
C LEU A 173 -9.91 -10.20 0.63
N LEU A 174 -9.91 -10.06 -0.70
CA LEU A 174 -9.04 -10.82 -1.59
C LEU A 174 -7.57 -10.55 -1.28
N LEU A 175 -7.16 -9.28 -1.24
CA LEU A 175 -5.76 -8.90 -1.02
C LEU A 175 -5.28 -9.26 0.39
N ALA A 176 -6.11 -9.06 1.42
CA ALA A 176 -5.75 -9.42 2.79
C ALA A 176 -5.67 -10.95 2.99
N SER A 177 -6.53 -11.72 2.31
CA SER A 177 -6.45 -13.19 2.30
C SER A 177 -5.15 -13.66 1.65
N LEU A 178 -4.74 -13.03 0.55
CA LEU A 178 -3.48 -13.32 -0.11
C LEU A 178 -2.27 -12.92 0.76
N ALA A 179 -2.35 -11.79 1.46
CA ALA A 179 -1.33 -11.37 2.41
C ALA A 179 -1.08 -12.44 3.49
N LEU A 180 -2.13 -13.09 4.00
CA LEU A 180 -1.99 -14.25 4.91
C LEU A 180 -1.43 -15.50 4.25
N GLN A 181 -1.73 -15.76 2.98
CA GLN A 181 -1.11 -16.89 2.27
C GLN A 181 0.40 -16.71 2.13
N VAL A 182 0.83 -15.46 1.91
CA VAL A 182 2.24 -15.09 1.83
C VAL A 182 2.92 -15.11 3.20
N SER A 183 2.27 -14.52 4.22
CA SER A 183 2.76 -14.46 5.60
C SER A 183 1.67 -14.88 6.59
N PRO A 184 1.55 -16.19 6.92
CA PRO A 184 0.48 -16.70 7.78
C PRO A 184 0.45 -16.16 9.21
N HIS A 185 1.55 -15.57 9.68
CA HIS A 185 1.69 -15.01 11.03
C HIS A 185 1.71 -13.47 11.03
N SER A 186 1.30 -12.82 9.93
CA SER A 186 1.22 -11.36 9.86
C SER A 186 0.09 -10.83 10.74
N ILE A 187 0.43 -10.10 11.80
CA ILE A 187 -0.51 -9.40 12.69
C ILE A 187 -1.38 -8.44 11.86
N ASN A 188 -0.76 -7.69 10.95
CA ASN A 188 -1.45 -6.68 10.14
C ASN A 188 -2.44 -7.30 9.16
N ALA A 189 -2.07 -8.41 8.48
CA ALA A 189 -3.00 -9.09 7.57
C ALA A 189 -4.22 -9.66 8.31
N HIS A 190 -4.04 -10.20 9.53
CA HIS A 190 -5.16 -10.61 10.39
C HIS A 190 -6.05 -9.43 10.79
N MET A 191 -5.46 -8.28 11.15
CA MET A 191 -6.21 -7.06 11.49
C MET A 191 -7.04 -6.54 10.31
N VAL A 192 -6.48 -6.53 9.10
CA VAL A 192 -7.23 -6.09 7.92
C VAL A 192 -8.40 -7.03 7.68
N LEU A 193 -8.21 -8.36 7.74
CA LEU A 193 -9.31 -9.32 7.61
C LEU A 193 -10.38 -9.14 8.69
N PHE A 194 -9.98 -8.92 9.95
CA PHE A 194 -10.91 -8.61 11.03
C PHE A 194 -11.82 -7.42 10.67
N HIS A 195 -11.23 -6.29 10.27
CA HIS A 195 -12.00 -5.11 9.88
C HIS A 195 -12.82 -5.33 8.60
N THR A 196 -12.29 -6.09 7.62
CA THR A 196 -13.02 -6.41 6.39
C THR A 196 -14.26 -7.25 6.69
N TYR A 197 -14.16 -8.30 7.51
CA TYR A 197 -15.30 -9.13 7.87
C TYR A 197 -16.34 -8.38 8.72
N LEU A 198 -15.92 -7.45 9.60
CA LEU A 198 -16.86 -6.53 10.24
C LEU A 198 -17.62 -5.69 9.22
N ALA A 199 -16.91 -5.13 8.23
CA ALA A 199 -17.53 -4.31 7.19
C ALA A 199 -18.45 -5.13 6.26
N LEU A 200 -18.22 -6.43 6.12
CA LEU A 200 -19.09 -7.36 5.39
C LEU A 200 -20.29 -7.86 6.21
N GLY A 201 -20.34 -7.57 7.52
CA GLY A 201 -21.41 -8.05 8.39
C GLY A 201 -21.26 -9.50 8.84
N GLU A 202 -20.02 -10.01 8.87
CA GLU A 202 -19.68 -11.39 9.24
C GLU A 202 -18.89 -11.45 10.57
N PRO A 203 -19.56 -11.29 11.72
CA PRO A 203 -18.88 -11.12 13.01
C PRO A 203 -18.13 -12.37 13.49
N GLU A 204 -18.57 -13.58 13.10
CA GLU A 204 -17.89 -14.82 13.47
C GLU A 204 -16.50 -14.92 12.83
N ASN A 205 -16.43 -14.62 11.52
CA ASN A 205 -15.17 -14.55 10.79
C ASN A 205 -14.29 -13.41 11.32
N ALA A 206 -14.87 -12.25 11.60
CA ALA A 206 -14.15 -11.16 12.22
C ALA A 206 -13.50 -11.61 13.55
N LEU A 207 -14.27 -12.19 14.46
CA LEU A 207 -13.77 -12.64 15.76
C LEU A 207 -12.61 -13.65 15.63
N LYS A 208 -12.67 -14.56 14.65
CA LYS A 208 -11.58 -15.50 14.36
C LYS A 208 -10.28 -14.77 14.05
N TYR A 209 -10.28 -13.83 13.11
CA TYR A 209 -9.06 -13.12 12.72
C TYR A 209 -8.60 -12.12 13.78
N GLY A 210 -9.53 -11.47 14.51
CA GLY A 210 -9.21 -10.59 15.63
C GLY A 210 -8.50 -11.32 16.77
N LYS A 211 -8.97 -12.52 17.14
CA LYS A 211 -8.31 -13.38 18.15
C LYS A 211 -6.91 -13.81 17.70
N ALA A 212 -6.76 -14.19 16.44
CA ALA A 212 -5.46 -14.59 15.90
C ALA A 212 -4.46 -13.43 15.92
N SER A 213 -4.88 -12.23 15.47
CA SER A 213 -4.06 -11.02 15.57
C SER A 213 -3.60 -10.72 17.00
N LEU A 214 -4.53 -10.75 17.96
CA LEU A 214 -4.24 -10.50 19.37
C LEU A 214 -3.25 -11.52 19.95
N ALA A 215 -3.44 -12.81 19.64
CA ALA A 215 -2.54 -13.86 20.11
C ALA A 215 -1.12 -13.69 19.58
N LEU A 216 -0.97 -13.36 18.29
CA LEU A 216 0.32 -13.08 17.66
C LEU A 216 0.99 -11.85 18.28
N TYR A 217 0.23 -10.77 18.51
CA TYR A 217 0.72 -9.57 19.17
C TYR A 217 1.24 -9.87 20.58
N GLN A 218 0.49 -10.63 21.37
CA GLN A 218 0.87 -11.06 22.71
C GLN A 218 2.10 -11.96 22.71
N GLN A 219 2.27 -12.85 21.74
CA GLN A 219 3.48 -13.67 21.63
C GLN A 219 4.72 -12.81 21.33
N ALA A 220 4.58 -11.82 20.46
CA ALA A 220 5.68 -10.92 20.09
C ALA A 220 6.10 -9.97 21.22
N HIS A 221 5.17 -9.56 22.10
CA HIS A 221 5.42 -8.54 23.15
C HIS A 221 5.29 -9.05 24.59
N GLY A 222 4.85 -10.29 24.79
CA GLY A 222 4.64 -10.92 26.10
C GLY A 222 5.81 -11.77 26.58
N SER A 223 6.85 -11.94 25.76
CA SER A 223 8.10 -12.64 26.13
C SER A 223 9.12 -11.74 26.83
N THR A 224 8.80 -10.45 27.04
CA THR A 224 9.61 -9.51 27.83
C THR A 224 9.00 -9.28 29.22
N SER A 225 9.11 -10.26 30.10
CA SER A 225 9.02 -10.06 31.56
C SER A 225 10.02 -11.01 32.23
N PRO A 226 11.06 -10.51 32.92
CA PRO A 226 11.81 -11.31 33.89
C PRO A 226 10.97 -11.64 35.12
#